data_AF-A0A523BXD6-F1
#
_entry.id   AF-A0A523BXD6-F1
#
_cell.length_a   1.000
_cell.length_b   1.000
_cell.length_c   1.000
_cell.angle_alpha   90.00
_cell.angle_beta   90.00
_cell.angle_gamma   90.00
#
_symmetry.space_group_name_H-M   'P 1'
#
loop_
_entity.id
_entity.type
_entity.pdbx_description
1 polymer ?
#
loop_
_entity_poly.entity_id
_entity_poly.type
_entity_poly.pdbx_seq_one_letter_code
_entity_poly.pdbx_strand_id
1 'polypeptide(L)'
;MEMFDRISSQMAGWRERIASLKEEHGSYKVSEITVEQLYTGIRGVAINVSDISYVDPHEGIRLRGYTIPEIIDALPRLNGTEIPLVGGLYYLLMTNKMPTLKDALEVENEWNQRNRVPDYVFDVIRRLPTDAHPMAMFSIALLAQQNESVFTKKYDEGVPKTDYWKYYLEDSLNLTARLPVIGAFIYNLKFRQGEIIPPDPSVDWGANFAHMIGKGEDKEYQDLARLFFILHSDHESGNVSAHASHLVGSALSDVYYASSAGINGLAGPLHGLANQECLKWLLELQAAFHGLPTRPQLEKYLLDYLNSNKVIPGYGHAVLRVTDPRFTAQLEFGKAHMPDDELFKLVSLVYECLPPILMKNGKVKNPLPNVDAINGVMQYHYGVREYEFYTVLFGIGRILGLTSHAVWARALGKPIERPKSLTTRMLEDMVSAS
;
A
#
# COMPACT_ATOMS: atom_id res chain seq x y z
N MET A 1 -13.80 4.51 -22.23
CA MET A 1 -12.69 3.92 -21.48
C MET A 1 -12.95 2.44 -21.38
N GLU A 2 -12.09 1.58 -21.93
CA GLU A 2 -12.30 0.13 -21.91
C GLU A 2 -12.48 -0.36 -20.46
N MET A 3 -11.79 0.24 -19.48
CA MET A 3 -11.95 -0.10 -18.06
C MET A 3 -13.41 0.01 -17.56
N PHE A 4 -14.16 1.05 -17.95
CA PHE A 4 -15.57 1.20 -17.56
C PHE A 4 -16.41 0.05 -18.11
N ASP A 5 -16.26 -0.23 -19.41
CA ASP A 5 -16.99 -1.28 -20.10
C ASP A 5 -16.66 -2.66 -19.52
N ARG A 6 -15.39 -2.88 -19.16
CA ARG A 6 -14.90 -4.12 -18.53
C ARG A 6 -15.49 -4.33 -17.15
N ILE A 7 -15.50 -3.31 -16.28
CA ILE A 7 -16.14 -3.38 -14.96
C ILE A 7 -17.64 -3.64 -15.14
N SER A 8 -18.30 -2.89 -16.03
CA SER A 8 -19.72 -3.04 -16.31
C SER A 8 -20.09 -4.45 -16.78
N SER A 9 -19.32 -5.03 -17.72
CA SER A 9 -19.60 -6.34 -18.31
C SER A 9 -19.55 -7.51 -17.31
N GLN A 10 -18.77 -7.40 -16.24
CA GLN A 10 -18.62 -8.46 -15.25
C GLN A 10 -19.49 -8.24 -14.01
N MET A 11 -20.00 -7.02 -13.80
CA MET A 11 -20.71 -6.63 -12.59
C MET A 11 -21.95 -7.48 -12.35
N ALA A 12 -22.70 -7.84 -13.41
CA ALA A 12 -23.87 -8.70 -13.30
C ALA A 12 -23.52 -10.07 -12.70
N GLY A 13 -22.49 -10.74 -13.25
CA GLY A 13 -22.03 -12.05 -12.75
C GLY A 13 -21.49 -11.99 -11.32
N TRP A 14 -20.79 -10.92 -10.94
CA TRP A 14 -20.36 -10.74 -9.54
C TRP A 14 -21.54 -10.55 -8.58
N ARG A 15 -22.53 -9.75 -8.96
CA ARG A 15 -23.75 -9.54 -8.16
C ARG A 15 -24.54 -10.84 -8.01
N GLU A 16 -24.66 -11.61 -9.07
CA GLU A 16 -25.32 -12.93 -9.06
C GLU A 16 -24.61 -13.90 -8.12
N ARG A 17 -23.28 -14.05 -8.24
CA ARG A 17 -22.50 -14.92 -7.33
C ARG A 17 -22.69 -14.58 -5.86
N ILE A 18 -22.67 -13.28 -5.51
CA ILE A 18 -22.87 -12.83 -4.13
C ILE A 18 -24.33 -13.05 -3.69
N ALA A 19 -25.29 -12.82 -4.58
CA ALA A 19 -26.71 -13.05 -4.28
C ALA A 19 -26.97 -14.53 -4.01
N SER A 20 -26.51 -15.43 -4.89
CA SER A 20 -26.63 -16.88 -4.71
C SER A 20 -25.96 -17.36 -3.44
N LEU A 21 -24.73 -16.91 -3.14
CA LEU A 21 -24.04 -17.29 -1.91
C LEU A 21 -24.81 -16.86 -0.66
N LYS A 22 -25.45 -15.69 -0.68
CA LYS A 22 -26.27 -15.21 0.45
C LYS A 22 -27.61 -15.93 0.55
N GLU A 23 -28.23 -16.26 -0.58
CA GLU A 23 -29.51 -16.98 -0.63
C GLU A 23 -29.36 -18.42 -0.17
N GLU A 24 -28.36 -19.13 -0.70
CA GLU A 24 -28.11 -20.54 -0.45
C GLU A 24 -27.38 -20.78 0.89
N HIS A 25 -26.51 -19.86 1.30
CA HIS A 25 -25.58 -20.06 2.41
C HIS A 25 -25.49 -18.89 3.39
N GLY A 26 -26.47 -17.97 3.40
CA GLY A 26 -26.43 -16.77 4.25
C GLY A 26 -26.33 -17.03 5.76
N SER A 27 -26.72 -18.21 6.24
CA SER A 27 -26.60 -18.63 7.64
C SER A 27 -25.36 -19.49 7.93
N TYR A 28 -24.49 -19.71 6.95
CA TYR A 28 -23.26 -20.48 7.14
C TYR A 28 -22.33 -19.76 8.12
N LYS A 29 -21.89 -20.48 9.17
CA LYS A 29 -21.01 -19.93 10.20
C LYS A 29 -19.56 -19.93 9.72
N VAL A 30 -18.99 -18.74 9.52
CA VAL A 30 -17.59 -18.59 9.03
C VAL A 30 -16.57 -18.57 10.17
N SER A 31 -16.91 -17.99 11.33
CA SER A 31 -16.06 -18.00 12.53
C SER A 31 -16.88 -17.71 13.79
N GLU A 32 -16.33 -18.05 14.95
CA GLU A 32 -16.83 -17.61 16.26
C GLU A 32 -15.92 -16.49 16.80
N ILE A 33 -16.49 -15.60 17.63
CA ILE A 33 -15.77 -14.46 18.23
C ILE A 33 -15.66 -14.68 19.72
N THR A 34 -14.45 -14.60 20.27
CA THR A 34 -14.18 -14.72 21.71
C THR A 34 -14.08 -13.37 22.41
N VAL A 35 -14.20 -13.38 23.75
CA VAL A 35 -13.94 -12.19 24.59
C VAL A 35 -12.53 -11.63 24.35
N GLU A 36 -11.53 -12.51 24.24
CA GLU A 36 -10.13 -12.11 23.98
C GLU A 36 -9.99 -11.38 22.63
N GLN A 37 -10.68 -11.85 21.59
CA GLN A 37 -10.65 -11.19 20.28
C GLN A 37 -11.23 -9.77 20.33
N LEU A 38 -12.28 -9.54 21.13
CA LEU A 38 -12.83 -8.19 21.31
C LEU A 38 -11.83 -7.22 21.96
N TYR A 39 -11.01 -7.69 22.90
CA TYR A 39 -10.00 -6.85 23.57
C TYR A 39 -8.66 -6.76 22.81
N THR A 40 -8.36 -7.68 21.90
CA THR A 40 -7.12 -7.69 21.11
C THR A 40 -7.27 -6.97 19.77
N GLY A 41 -8.33 -6.19 19.60
CA GLY A 41 -8.63 -5.49 18.36
C GLY A 41 -8.98 -6.46 17.24
N ILE A 42 -9.91 -7.39 17.50
CA ILE A 42 -10.48 -8.36 16.55
C ILE A 42 -9.44 -9.20 15.80
N ARG A 43 -8.33 -9.52 16.48
CA ARG A 43 -7.24 -10.32 15.89
C ARG A 43 -7.75 -11.67 15.39
N GLY A 44 -7.51 -11.95 14.11
CA GLY A 44 -7.93 -13.20 13.47
C GLY A 44 -9.42 -13.31 13.16
N VAL A 45 -10.19 -12.24 13.35
CA VAL A 45 -11.61 -12.18 12.96
C VAL A 45 -11.72 -11.67 11.52
N ALA A 46 -12.39 -12.44 10.66
CA ALA A 46 -12.72 -11.99 9.31
C ALA A 46 -13.86 -10.96 9.35
N ILE A 47 -13.54 -9.68 9.07
CA ILE A 47 -14.50 -8.57 9.20
C ILE A 47 -15.00 -7.97 7.88
N ASN A 48 -14.35 -8.27 6.77
CA ASN A 48 -14.74 -7.77 5.45
C ASN A 48 -14.45 -8.82 4.37
N VAL A 49 -15.16 -8.71 3.25
CA VAL A 49 -14.94 -9.54 2.06
C VAL A 49 -14.31 -8.67 0.98
N SER A 50 -13.17 -9.03 0.43
CA SER A 50 -12.65 -8.34 -0.75
C SER A 50 -11.96 -9.30 -1.68
N ASP A 51 -12.24 -9.15 -2.98
CA ASP A 51 -11.66 -9.92 -4.06
C ASP A 51 -10.53 -9.15 -4.78
N ILE A 52 -10.07 -8.01 -4.24
CA ILE A 52 -8.94 -7.25 -4.80
C ILE A 52 -7.61 -7.93 -4.47
N SER A 53 -7.42 -8.34 -3.22
CA SER A 53 -6.23 -9.07 -2.77
C SER A 53 -6.48 -9.90 -1.53
N TYR A 54 -5.66 -10.94 -1.33
CA TYR A 54 -5.62 -11.76 -0.12
C TYR A 54 -4.23 -12.31 0.12
N VAL A 55 -3.90 -12.60 1.38
CA VAL A 55 -2.60 -13.17 1.77
C VAL A 55 -2.71 -14.68 1.89
N ASP A 56 -1.98 -15.38 1.02
CA ASP A 56 -1.73 -16.80 1.19
C ASP A 56 -0.56 -17.00 2.18
N PRO A 57 -0.69 -17.82 3.23
CA PRO A 57 0.39 -18.06 4.19
C PRO A 57 1.68 -18.65 3.58
N HIS A 58 1.57 -19.35 2.46
CA HIS A 58 2.64 -20.09 1.79
C HIS A 58 3.16 -19.40 0.53
N GLU A 59 2.38 -18.51 -0.08
CA GLU A 59 2.77 -17.83 -1.33
C GLU A 59 2.80 -16.31 -1.21
N GLY A 60 2.38 -15.75 -0.07
CA GLY A 60 2.37 -14.31 0.16
C GLY A 60 1.11 -13.62 -0.38
N ILE A 61 1.21 -12.31 -0.55
CA ILE A 61 0.09 -11.51 -1.08
C ILE A 61 -0.21 -11.91 -2.53
N ARG A 62 -1.50 -12.11 -2.82
CA ARG A 62 -2.03 -12.29 -4.16
C ARG A 62 -2.90 -11.11 -4.53
N LEU A 63 -2.63 -10.47 -5.67
CA LEU A 63 -3.46 -9.39 -6.20
C LEU A 63 -4.33 -9.96 -7.33
N ARG A 64 -5.66 -9.94 -7.15
CA ARG A 64 -6.62 -10.61 -8.04
C ARG A 64 -6.31 -12.09 -8.29
N GLY A 65 -5.76 -12.74 -7.26
CA GLY A 65 -5.36 -14.14 -7.32
C GLY A 65 -3.97 -14.40 -7.90
N TYR A 66 -3.27 -13.41 -8.45
CA TYR A 66 -1.91 -13.57 -8.96
C TYR A 66 -0.87 -13.27 -7.88
N THR A 67 0.15 -14.11 -7.77
CA THR A 67 1.32 -13.89 -6.92
C THR A 67 2.18 -12.73 -7.44
N ILE A 68 3.05 -12.17 -6.60
CA ILE A 68 3.97 -11.11 -7.01
C ILE A 68 4.86 -11.52 -8.20
N PRO A 69 5.47 -12.72 -8.23
CA PRO A 69 6.24 -13.16 -9.41
C PRO A 69 5.40 -13.22 -10.69
N GLU A 70 4.18 -13.77 -10.63
CA GLU A 70 3.28 -13.82 -11.79
C GLU A 70 2.90 -12.42 -12.29
N ILE A 71 2.69 -11.48 -11.36
CA ILE A 71 2.38 -10.08 -11.70
C ILE A 71 3.58 -9.40 -12.37
N ILE A 72 4.78 -9.53 -11.80
CA ILE A 72 5.98 -8.92 -12.37
C ILE A 72 6.25 -9.50 -13.75
N ASP A 73 6.10 -10.81 -13.94
CA ASP A 73 6.32 -11.46 -15.23
C ASP A 73 5.31 -11.01 -16.29
N ALA A 74 4.01 -11.11 -15.97
CA ALA A 74 2.93 -10.96 -16.94
C ALA A 74 2.51 -9.52 -17.25
N LEU A 75 2.74 -8.56 -16.34
CA LEU A 75 2.31 -7.18 -16.58
C LEU A 75 3.11 -6.53 -17.74
N PRO A 76 2.47 -5.68 -18.56
CA PRO A 76 3.12 -5.01 -19.68
C PRO A 76 4.24 -4.05 -19.24
N ARG A 77 5.31 -4.00 -20.03
CA ARG A 77 6.45 -3.09 -19.89
C ARG A 77 6.54 -2.18 -21.11
N LEU A 78 7.19 -1.03 -20.96
CA LEU A 78 7.63 -0.24 -22.10
C LEU A 78 8.94 -0.82 -22.66
N ASN A 79 9.23 -0.51 -23.92
CA ASN A 79 10.51 -0.88 -24.49
C ASN A 79 11.63 -0.16 -23.74
N GLY A 80 12.61 -0.93 -23.26
CA GLY A 80 13.76 -0.40 -22.52
C GLY A 80 13.51 -0.17 -21.02
N THR A 81 12.40 -0.63 -20.46
CA THR A 81 12.15 -0.65 -19.00
C THR A 81 12.16 -2.08 -18.47
N GLU A 82 12.73 -2.30 -17.28
CA GLU A 82 12.77 -3.64 -16.68
C GLU A 82 11.50 -3.97 -15.88
N ILE A 83 10.87 -2.94 -15.30
CA ILE A 83 9.74 -3.11 -14.40
C ILE A 83 8.42 -2.76 -15.11
N PRO A 84 7.34 -3.54 -14.89
CA PRO A 84 6.05 -3.27 -15.52
C PRO A 84 5.43 -1.92 -15.19
N LEU A 85 4.49 -1.51 -16.04
CA LEU A 85 3.70 -0.30 -15.87
C LEU A 85 2.77 -0.40 -14.65
N VAL A 86 2.74 0.66 -13.84
CA VAL A 86 1.84 0.78 -12.69
C VAL A 86 0.37 0.84 -13.16
N GLY A 87 0.09 1.47 -14.29
CA GLY A 87 -1.22 1.51 -14.92
C GLY A 87 -1.74 0.12 -15.31
N GLY A 88 -0.85 -0.79 -15.69
CA GLY A 88 -1.18 -2.20 -15.91
C GLY A 88 -1.67 -2.89 -14.64
N LEU A 89 -0.95 -2.70 -13.52
CA LEU A 89 -1.40 -3.22 -12.24
C LEU A 89 -2.76 -2.63 -11.83
N TYR A 90 -2.94 -1.32 -11.95
CA TYR A 90 -4.20 -0.67 -11.59
C TYR A 90 -5.36 -1.18 -12.44
N TYR A 91 -5.14 -1.41 -13.74
CA TYR A 91 -6.12 -2.08 -14.60
C TYR A 91 -6.47 -3.48 -14.08
N LEU A 92 -5.48 -4.30 -13.70
CA LEU A 92 -5.72 -5.62 -13.11
C LEU A 92 -6.58 -5.50 -11.85
N LEU A 93 -6.21 -4.63 -10.91
CA LEU A 93 -6.96 -4.43 -9.66
C LEU A 93 -8.41 -4.01 -9.94
N MET A 94 -8.62 -3.10 -10.89
CA MET A 94 -9.95 -2.62 -11.26
C MET A 94 -10.79 -3.65 -12.03
N THR A 95 -10.20 -4.44 -12.91
CA THR A 95 -10.95 -5.27 -13.87
C THR A 95 -10.90 -6.76 -13.61
N ASN A 96 -10.05 -7.23 -12.69
CA ASN A 96 -9.80 -8.66 -12.46
C ASN A 96 -9.39 -9.40 -13.76
N LYS A 97 -8.66 -8.70 -14.64
CA LYS A 97 -8.14 -9.24 -15.91
C LYS A 97 -6.71 -8.78 -16.11
N MET A 98 -5.84 -9.70 -16.54
CA MET A 98 -4.48 -9.36 -16.91
C MET A 98 -4.50 -8.41 -18.13
N PRO A 99 -3.91 -7.21 -18.05
CA PRO A 99 -3.94 -6.23 -19.12
C PRO A 99 -3.04 -6.62 -20.30
N THR A 100 -3.43 -6.23 -21.50
CA THR A 100 -2.51 -6.06 -22.62
C THR A 100 -1.73 -4.74 -22.48
N LEU A 101 -0.68 -4.54 -23.28
CA LEU A 101 0.03 -3.26 -23.31
C LEU A 101 -0.90 -2.08 -23.65
N LYS A 102 -1.88 -2.30 -24.53
CA LYS A 102 -2.88 -1.29 -24.87
C LYS A 102 -3.71 -0.89 -23.64
N ASP A 103 -4.17 -1.87 -22.87
CA ASP A 103 -4.96 -1.63 -21.65
C ASP A 103 -4.14 -0.86 -20.60
N ALA A 104 -2.88 -1.24 -20.40
CA ALA A 104 -1.98 -0.55 -19.48
C ALA A 104 -1.75 0.92 -19.91
N LEU A 105 -1.46 1.13 -21.20
CA LEU A 105 -1.26 2.47 -21.76
C LEU A 105 -2.52 3.33 -21.73
N GLU A 106 -3.72 2.75 -21.82
CA GLU A 106 -4.95 3.49 -21.64
C GLU A 106 -4.99 4.14 -20.25
N VAL A 107 -4.63 3.39 -19.20
CA VAL A 107 -4.58 3.93 -17.82
C VAL A 107 -3.52 5.01 -17.68
N GLU A 108 -2.30 4.78 -18.19
CA GLU A 108 -1.21 5.77 -18.14
C GLU A 108 -1.61 7.07 -18.86
N ASN A 109 -2.27 6.98 -20.02
CA ASN A 109 -2.75 8.14 -20.78
C ASN A 109 -3.88 8.89 -20.06
N GLU A 110 -4.85 8.16 -19.48
CA GLU A 110 -5.91 8.77 -18.66
C GLU A 110 -5.32 9.51 -17.46
N TRP A 111 -4.33 8.93 -16.78
CA TRP A 111 -3.64 9.60 -15.69
C TRP A 111 -2.89 10.85 -16.14
N ASN A 112 -2.18 10.79 -17.27
CA ASN A 112 -1.50 11.97 -17.83
C ASN A 112 -2.48 13.12 -18.15
N GLN A 113 -3.73 12.82 -18.54
CA GLN A 113 -4.75 13.84 -18.78
C GLN A 113 -5.37 14.40 -17.49
N ARG A 114 -5.37 13.62 -16.41
CA ARG A 114 -6.05 13.92 -15.14
C ARG A 114 -5.13 14.43 -14.03
N ASN A 115 -3.81 14.44 -14.25
CA ASN A 115 -2.81 14.76 -13.24
C ASN A 115 -2.77 16.23 -12.78
N ARG A 116 -3.59 17.11 -13.38
CA ARG A 116 -3.71 18.51 -12.92
C ARG A 116 -4.29 18.57 -11.51
N VAL A 117 -3.48 19.06 -10.58
CA VAL A 117 -3.89 19.41 -9.22
C VAL A 117 -4.29 20.90 -9.19
N PRO A 118 -5.45 21.27 -8.60
CA PRO A 118 -5.81 22.68 -8.44
C PRO A 118 -4.81 23.46 -7.57
N ASP A 119 -4.49 24.70 -7.95
CA ASP A 119 -3.45 25.51 -7.30
C ASP A 119 -3.69 25.71 -5.79
N TYR A 120 -4.96 25.86 -5.40
CA TYR A 120 -5.35 26.06 -4.00
C TYR A 120 -4.92 24.87 -3.10
N VAL A 121 -4.76 23.67 -3.65
CA VAL A 121 -4.26 22.50 -2.90
C VAL A 121 -2.81 22.75 -2.48
N PHE A 122 -1.97 23.22 -3.40
CA PHE A 122 -0.59 23.57 -3.11
C PHE A 122 -0.50 24.75 -2.13
N ASP A 123 -1.39 25.73 -2.24
CA ASP A 123 -1.42 26.89 -1.35
C ASP A 123 -1.76 26.50 0.10
N VAL A 124 -2.71 25.58 0.29
CA VAL A 124 -3.00 25.01 1.62
C VAL A 124 -1.76 24.36 2.21
N ILE A 125 -1.03 23.55 1.43
CA ILE A 125 0.18 22.87 1.91
C ILE A 125 1.32 23.84 2.23
N ARG A 126 1.52 24.88 1.40
CA ARG A 126 2.52 25.94 1.66
C ARG A 126 2.22 26.74 2.92
N ARG A 127 0.98 26.75 3.39
CA ARG A 127 0.56 27.47 4.60
C ARG A 127 0.79 26.68 5.89
N LEU A 128 1.09 25.39 5.78
CA LEU A 128 1.46 24.59 6.93
C LEU A 128 2.83 25.03 7.48
N PRO A 129 3.07 24.85 8.79
CA PRO A 129 4.40 25.03 9.37
C PRO A 129 5.47 24.22 8.63
N THR A 130 6.70 24.73 8.57
CA THR A 130 7.80 24.06 7.86
C THR A 130 8.14 22.67 8.44
N ASP A 131 7.90 22.50 9.75
CA ASP A 131 8.05 21.26 10.50
C ASP A 131 6.82 20.33 10.43
N ALA A 132 5.78 20.68 9.66
CA ALA A 132 4.62 19.81 9.48
C ALA A 132 5.03 18.45 8.89
N HIS A 133 4.57 17.36 9.49
CA HIS A 133 4.95 16.01 9.07
C HIS A 133 4.49 15.72 7.62
N PRO A 134 5.31 15.07 6.77
CA PRO A 134 4.97 14.79 5.37
C PRO A 134 3.62 14.07 5.19
N MET A 135 3.30 13.10 6.05
CA MET A 135 2.01 12.41 6.03
C MET A 135 0.81 13.31 6.36
N ALA A 136 0.98 14.30 7.25
CA ALA A 136 -0.07 15.26 7.54
C ALA A 136 -0.31 16.17 6.33
N MET A 137 0.78 16.65 5.70
CA MET A 137 0.70 17.39 4.43
C MET A 137 0.00 16.55 3.36
N PHE A 138 0.35 15.26 3.23
CA PHE A 138 -0.24 14.38 2.24
C PHE A 138 -1.75 14.20 2.45
N SER A 139 -2.17 13.88 3.68
CA SER A 139 -3.59 13.74 4.01
C SER A 139 -4.39 15.02 3.76
N ILE A 140 -3.84 16.18 4.13
CA ILE A 140 -4.47 17.49 3.88
C ILE A 140 -4.57 17.75 2.37
N ALA A 141 -3.56 17.40 1.58
CA ALA A 141 -3.60 17.57 0.13
C ALA A 141 -4.67 16.70 -0.54
N LEU A 142 -4.90 15.48 -0.03
CA LEU A 142 -6.00 14.64 -0.50
C LEU A 142 -7.35 15.28 -0.15
N LEU A 143 -7.50 15.74 1.10
CA LEU A 143 -8.76 16.32 1.58
C LEU A 143 -9.07 17.68 0.93
N ALA A 144 -8.08 18.51 0.64
CA ALA A 144 -8.27 19.78 -0.04
C ALA A 144 -8.91 19.59 -1.43
N GLN A 145 -8.66 18.45 -2.09
CA GLN A 145 -9.26 18.14 -3.39
C GLN A 145 -10.72 17.69 -3.31
N GLN A 146 -11.33 17.57 -2.13
CA GLN A 146 -12.68 17.01 -1.99
C GLN A 146 -13.74 17.77 -2.81
N ASN A 147 -13.60 19.08 -3.00
CA ASN A 147 -14.48 19.88 -3.87
C ASN A 147 -14.45 19.46 -5.35
N GLU A 148 -13.42 18.72 -5.76
CA GLU A 148 -13.30 18.11 -7.09
C GLU A 148 -14.11 16.81 -7.22
N SER A 149 -14.73 16.31 -6.15
CA SER A 149 -15.51 15.07 -6.20
C SER A 149 -16.71 15.18 -7.15
N VAL A 150 -16.68 14.31 -8.16
CA VAL A 150 -17.78 14.05 -9.09
C VAL A 150 -18.86 13.25 -8.38
N PHE A 151 -18.50 12.29 -7.53
CA PHE A 151 -19.49 11.49 -6.80
C PHE A 151 -20.37 12.36 -5.91
N THR A 152 -19.79 13.26 -5.11
CA THR A 152 -20.56 14.13 -4.20
C THR A 152 -21.55 15.00 -4.98
N LYS A 153 -21.11 15.65 -6.05
CA LYS A 153 -21.98 16.46 -6.94
C LYS A 153 -23.13 15.62 -7.51
N LYS A 154 -22.84 14.41 -7.98
CA LYS A 154 -23.83 13.52 -8.60
C LYS A 154 -24.78 12.91 -7.57
N TYR A 155 -24.29 12.63 -6.36
CA TYR A 155 -25.13 12.18 -5.26
C TYR A 155 -26.18 13.24 -4.90
N ASP A 156 -25.78 14.51 -4.81
CA ASP A 156 -26.69 15.64 -4.54
C ASP A 156 -27.73 15.85 -5.66
N GLU A 157 -27.37 15.53 -6.91
CA GLU A 157 -28.30 15.50 -8.05
C GLU A 157 -29.29 14.30 -8.01
N GLY A 158 -29.13 13.36 -7.08
CA GLY A 158 -30.05 12.23 -6.90
C GLY A 158 -29.84 11.07 -7.86
N VAL A 159 -28.60 10.83 -8.34
CA VAL A 159 -28.29 9.67 -9.20
C VAL A 159 -28.66 8.34 -8.53
N PRO A 160 -29.10 7.33 -9.31
CA PRO A 160 -29.51 6.05 -8.73
C PRO A 160 -28.33 5.31 -8.10
N LYS A 161 -28.60 4.56 -7.03
CA LYS A 161 -27.59 3.75 -6.30
C LYS A 161 -26.79 2.81 -7.21
N THR A 162 -27.40 2.30 -8.28
CA THR A 162 -26.74 1.41 -9.26
C THR A 162 -25.59 2.09 -10.00
N ASP A 163 -25.54 3.43 -10.00
CA ASP A 163 -24.59 4.24 -10.75
C ASP A 163 -23.51 4.87 -9.87
N TYR A 164 -23.58 4.74 -8.54
CA TYR A 164 -22.59 5.29 -7.62
C TYR A 164 -21.15 4.90 -7.98
N TRP A 165 -20.94 3.64 -8.38
CA TRP A 165 -19.61 3.14 -8.75
C TRP A 165 -18.99 3.88 -9.93
N LYS A 166 -19.80 4.42 -10.85
CA LYS A 166 -19.33 5.16 -12.02
C LYS A 166 -18.60 6.43 -11.58
N TYR A 167 -19.16 7.13 -10.60
CA TYR A 167 -18.58 8.39 -10.12
C TYR A 167 -17.49 8.17 -9.07
N TYR A 168 -17.55 7.06 -8.32
CA TYR A 168 -16.38 6.61 -7.56
C TYR A 168 -15.21 6.27 -8.48
N LEU A 169 -15.45 5.69 -9.66
CA LEU A 169 -14.41 5.41 -10.66
C LEU A 169 -13.79 6.70 -11.20
N GLU A 170 -14.62 7.69 -11.57
CA GLU A 170 -14.11 9.01 -12.00
C GLU A 170 -13.25 9.67 -10.93
N ASP A 171 -13.73 9.73 -9.68
CA ASP A 171 -12.95 10.32 -8.60
C ASP A 171 -11.68 9.51 -8.30
N SER A 172 -11.74 8.19 -8.43
CA SER A 172 -10.59 7.30 -8.26
C SER A 172 -9.51 7.56 -9.31
N LEU A 173 -9.89 7.70 -10.59
CA LEU A 173 -8.97 8.01 -11.68
C LEU A 173 -8.35 9.41 -11.50
N ASN A 174 -9.15 10.39 -11.11
CA ASN A 174 -8.66 11.74 -10.82
C ASN A 174 -7.68 11.76 -9.66
N LEU A 175 -8.04 11.11 -8.54
CA LEU A 175 -7.18 11.05 -7.36
C LEU A 175 -5.86 10.34 -7.67
N THR A 176 -5.92 9.14 -8.25
CA THR A 176 -4.72 8.34 -8.57
C THR A 176 -3.79 9.02 -9.57
N ALA A 177 -4.33 9.73 -10.57
CA ALA A 177 -3.53 10.54 -11.51
C ALA A 177 -2.69 11.63 -10.82
N ARG A 178 -3.22 12.20 -9.73
CA ARG A 178 -2.66 13.36 -9.03
C ARG A 178 -1.67 12.99 -7.93
N LEU A 179 -1.63 11.72 -7.49
CA LEU A 179 -0.78 11.29 -6.38
C LEU A 179 0.72 11.53 -6.61
N PRO A 180 1.30 11.26 -7.79
CA PRO A 180 2.71 11.55 -8.04
C PRO A 180 3.03 13.04 -7.90
N VAL A 181 2.15 13.90 -8.41
CA VAL A 181 2.31 15.35 -8.37
C VAL A 181 2.27 15.86 -6.93
N ILE A 182 1.31 15.38 -6.14
CA ILE A 182 1.18 15.75 -4.72
C ILE A 182 2.38 15.25 -3.92
N GLY A 183 2.77 13.99 -4.13
CA GLY A 183 3.91 13.38 -3.45
C GLY A 183 5.21 14.12 -3.74
N ALA A 184 5.49 14.37 -5.02
CA ALA A 184 6.68 15.10 -5.45
C ALA A 184 6.68 16.55 -4.96
N PHE A 185 5.53 17.22 -4.97
CA PHE A 185 5.40 18.56 -4.41
C PHE A 185 5.78 18.60 -2.92
N ILE A 186 5.27 17.65 -2.11
CA ILE A 186 5.60 17.56 -0.68
C ILE A 186 7.09 17.28 -0.49
N TYR A 187 7.64 16.33 -1.25
CA TYR A 187 9.07 15.99 -1.20
C TYR A 187 9.94 17.21 -1.50
N ASN A 188 9.68 17.90 -2.61
CA ASN A 188 10.49 19.04 -3.01
C ASN A 188 10.32 20.22 -2.07
N LEU A 189 9.10 20.48 -1.57
CA LEU A 189 8.83 21.54 -0.60
C LEU A 189 9.63 21.35 0.69
N LYS A 190 9.69 20.13 1.22
CA LYS A 190 10.39 19.86 2.47
C LYS A 190 11.89 19.66 2.31
N PHE A 191 12.34 19.04 1.23
CA PHE A 191 13.69 18.47 1.14
C PHE A 191 14.52 19.02 -0.02
N ARG A 192 13.89 19.72 -0.97
CA ARG A 192 14.57 20.26 -2.17
C ARG A 192 14.26 21.74 -2.39
N GLN A 193 14.22 22.51 -1.29
CA GLN A 193 14.09 23.97 -1.31
C GLN A 193 12.85 24.50 -2.07
N GLY A 194 11.79 23.71 -2.15
CA GLY A 194 10.58 24.10 -2.87
C GLY A 194 10.69 24.05 -4.40
N GLU A 195 11.64 23.30 -4.95
CA GLU A 195 11.77 23.13 -6.40
C GLU A 195 10.47 22.57 -7.02
N ILE A 196 9.98 23.20 -8.08
CA ILE A 196 8.78 22.76 -8.80
C ILE A 196 9.22 22.23 -10.15
N ILE A 197 9.19 20.91 -10.28
CA ILE A 197 9.41 20.21 -11.54
C ILE A 197 8.01 19.79 -12.05
N PRO A 198 7.56 20.29 -13.22
CA PRO A 198 6.25 19.92 -13.75
C PRO A 198 6.23 18.45 -14.19
N PRO A 199 5.04 17.82 -14.25
CA PRO A 199 4.92 16.47 -14.81
C PRO A 199 5.38 16.44 -16.27
N ASP A 200 6.09 15.38 -16.67
CA ASP A 200 6.46 15.12 -18.06
C ASP A 200 5.40 14.20 -18.70
N PRO A 201 4.64 14.66 -19.72
CA PRO A 201 3.58 13.85 -20.33
C PRO A 201 4.12 12.71 -21.21
N SER A 202 5.43 12.64 -21.47
CA SER A 202 6.05 11.61 -22.30
C SER A 202 6.44 10.33 -21.55
N VAL A 203 6.39 10.36 -20.21
CA VAL A 203 6.73 9.23 -19.35
C VAL A 203 5.50 8.66 -18.62
N ASP A 204 5.59 7.40 -18.21
CA ASP A 204 4.54 6.74 -17.41
C ASP A 204 4.49 7.25 -15.97
N TRP A 205 3.41 6.94 -15.26
CA TRP A 205 3.09 7.41 -13.92
C TRP A 205 4.20 7.19 -12.89
N GLY A 206 4.85 6.01 -12.92
CA GLY A 206 5.96 5.70 -12.01
C GLY A 206 7.22 6.52 -12.31
N ALA A 207 7.57 6.62 -13.59
CA ALA A 207 8.68 7.46 -14.02
C ALA A 207 8.41 8.96 -13.85
N ASN A 208 7.16 9.40 -13.96
CA ASN A 208 6.78 10.80 -13.77
C ASN A 208 6.97 11.23 -12.31
N PHE A 209 6.66 10.35 -11.35
CA PHE A 209 7.03 10.57 -9.95
C PHE A 209 8.55 10.79 -9.80
N ALA A 210 9.36 9.87 -10.33
CA ALA A 210 10.82 9.98 -10.30
C ALA A 210 11.32 11.29 -10.95
N HIS A 211 10.78 11.65 -12.11
CA HIS A 211 11.06 12.91 -12.80
C HIS A 211 10.82 14.12 -11.89
N MET A 212 9.63 14.21 -11.31
CA MET A 212 9.23 15.38 -10.50
C MET A 212 10.02 15.53 -9.20
N ILE A 213 10.65 14.46 -8.69
CA ILE A 213 11.55 14.55 -7.52
C ILE A 213 13.03 14.77 -7.89
N GLY A 214 13.33 15.08 -9.16
CA GLY A 214 14.68 15.37 -9.64
C GLY A 214 15.48 14.13 -10.05
N LYS A 215 14.81 13.00 -10.32
CA LYS A 215 15.42 11.72 -10.71
C LYS A 215 14.99 11.26 -12.11
N GLY A 216 14.62 12.20 -12.99
CA GLY A 216 14.13 11.92 -14.35
C GLY A 216 15.17 11.34 -15.32
N GLU A 217 16.46 11.52 -15.03
CA GLU A 217 17.55 10.92 -15.82
C GLU A 217 18.02 9.56 -15.26
N ASP A 218 17.61 9.23 -14.04
CA ASP A 218 17.99 7.99 -13.35
C ASP A 218 17.03 6.86 -13.72
N LYS A 219 17.40 6.09 -14.74
CA LYS A 219 16.56 5.01 -15.29
C LYS A 219 16.33 3.87 -14.29
N GLU A 220 17.34 3.54 -13.51
CA GLU A 220 17.22 2.53 -12.46
C GLU A 220 16.25 2.98 -11.36
N TYR A 221 16.30 4.25 -10.96
CA TYR A 221 15.32 4.76 -9.99
C TYR A 221 13.89 4.82 -10.55
N GLN A 222 13.71 5.10 -11.85
CA GLN A 222 12.40 5.01 -12.48
C GLN A 222 11.82 3.59 -12.39
N ASP A 223 12.65 2.58 -12.64
CA ASP A 223 12.25 1.18 -12.48
C ASP A 223 12.00 0.82 -11.00
N LEU A 224 12.83 1.29 -10.07
CA LEU A 224 12.58 1.12 -8.63
C LEU A 224 11.26 1.77 -8.21
N ALA A 225 10.93 2.97 -8.71
CA ALA A 225 9.68 3.66 -8.39
C ALA A 225 8.46 2.84 -8.86
N ARG A 226 8.49 2.33 -10.10
CA ARG A 226 7.44 1.42 -10.61
C ARG A 226 7.32 0.18 -9.71
N LEU A 227 8.44 -0.45 -9.37
CA LEU A 227 8.46 -1.67 -8.56
C LEU A 227 7.88 -1.39 -7.18
N PHE A 228 8.31 -0.31 -6.54
CA PHE A 228 7.85 0.11 -5.23
C PHE A 228 6.33 0.29 -5.21
N PHE A 229 5.76 1.04 -6.17
CA PHE A 229 4.33 1.29 -6.23
C PHE A 229 3.52 0.02 -6.55
N ILE A 230 4.06 -0.88 -7.36
CA ILE A 230 3.44 -2.20 -7.62
C ILE A 230 3.34 -3.02 -6.33
N LEU A 231 4.46 -3.17 -5.61
CA LEU A 231 4.55 -4.04 -4.43
C LEU A 231 3.76 -3.51 -3.22
N HIS A 232 3.53 -2.20 -3.15
CA HIS A 232 2.82 -1.56 -2.03
C HIS A 232 1.37 -1.16 -2.36
N SER A 233 0.92 -1.49 -3.57
CA SER A 233 -0.40 -1.13 -4.11
C SER A 233 -1.58 -1.57 -3.24
N ASP A 234 -1.57 -2.80 -2.73
CA ASP A 234 -2.62 -3.34 -1.88
C ASP A 234 -2.10 -4.49 -1.00
N HIS A 235 -2.78 -4.74 0.14
CA HIS A 235 -2.46 -5.85 1.03
C HIS A 235 -3.65 -6.18 1.95
N GLU A 236 -4.67 -6.82 1.38
CA GLU A 236 -5.97 -7.05 2.00
C GLU A 236 -6.70 -5.77 2.43
N SER A 237 -7.90 -5.94 3.01
CA SER A 237 -8.72 -4.83 3.52
C SER A 237 -8.71 -4.69 5.04
N GLY A 238 -8.06 -5.60 5.78
CA GLY A 238 -8.04 -5.60 7.25
C GLY A 238 -6.96 -4.72 7.88
N ASN A 239 -5.96 -4.28 7.11
CA ASN A 239 -4.96 -3.32 7.61
C ASN A 239 -5.61 -1.96 7.88
N VAL A 240 -5.08 -1.19 8.84
CA VAL A 240 -5.71 0.05 9.33
C VAL A 240 -6.03 1.04 8.21
N SER A 241 -5.11 1.24 7.25
CA SER A 241 -5.35 2.17 6.14
C SER A 241 -6.49 1.73 5.22
N ALA A 242 -6.56 0.44 4.89
CA ALA A 242 -7.60 -0.09 4.02
C ALA A 242 -8.95 -0.16 4.73
N HIS A 243 -8.96 -0.57 5.99
CA HIS A 243 -10.18 -0.65 6.78
C HIS A 243 -10.76 0.74 7.08
N ALA A 244 -9.93 1.72 7.47
CA ALA A 244 -10.40 3.09 7.69
C ALA A 244 -10.99 3.71 6.42
N SER A 245 -10.35 3.53 5.27
CA SER A 245 -10.88 3.96 3.98
C SER A 245 -12.19 3.25 3.64
N HIS A 246 -12.28 1.94 3.88
CA HIS A 246 -13.50 1.17 3.66
C HIS A 246 -14.65 1.64 4.56
N LEU A 247 -14.38 1.84 5.85
CA LEU A 247 -15.35 2.26 6.86
C LEU A 247 -15.95 3.63 6.50
N VAL A 248 -15.11 4.63 6.23
CA VAL A 248 -15.55 5.97 5.81
C VAL A 248 -16.31 5.89 4.47
N GLY A 249 -15.79 5.15 3.50
CA GLY A 249 -16.48 4.94 2.23
C GLY A 249 -17.80 4.18 2.36
N SER A 250 -18.01 3.38 3.39
CA SER A 250 -19.27 2.64 3.63
C SER A 250 -20.43 3.58 4.00
N ALA A 251 -20.12 4.75 4.55
CA ALA A 251 -21.07 5.83 4.81
C ALA A 251 -21.36 6.70 3.56
N LEU A 252 -20.92 6.26 2.38
CA LEU A 252 -21.00 7.00 1.11
C LEU A 252 -20.20 8.31 1.10
N SER A 253 -19.17 8.43 1.94
CA SER A 253 -18.16 9.48 1.72
C SER A 253 -17.38 9.19 0.44
N ASP A 254 -17.08 10.24 -0.34
CA ASP A 254 -16.29 10.13 -1.56
C ASP A 254 -14.86 9.61 -1.30
N VAL A 255 -14.14 9.31 -2.38
CA VAL A 255 -12.80 8.72 -2.30
C VAL A 255 -11.76 9.66 -1.69
N TYR A 256 -11.97 10.98 -1.67
CA TYR A 256 -11.02 11.91 -1.07
C TYR A 256 -11.09 11.84 0.45
N TYR A 257 -12.31 11.87 1.01
CA TYR A 257 -12.52 11.64 2.44
C TYR A 257 -12.04 10.24 2.87
N ALA A 258 -12.42 9.20 2.12
CA ALA A 258 -12.03 7.83 2.43
C ALA A 258 -10.51 7.63 2.38
N SER A 259 -9.84 8.14 1.34
CA SER A 259 -8.38 8.01 1.22
C SER A 259 -7.66 8.82 2.29
N SER A 260 -8.10 10.05 2.59
CA SER A 260 -7.50 10.85 3.68
C SER A 260 -7.61 10.13 5.04
N ALA A 261 -8.75 9.51 5.35
CA ALA A 261 -8.90 8.70 6.56
C ALA A 261 -7.95 7.48 6.57
N GLY A 262 -7.82 6.79 5.43
CA GLY A 262 -6.84 5.71 5.27
C GLY A 262 -5.40 6.15 5.48
N ILE A 263 -5.02 7.32 4.94
CA ILE A 263 -3.68 7.91 5.10
C ILE A 263 -3.42 8.36 6.54
N ASN A 264 -4.42 8.87 7.25
CA ASN A 264 -4.30 9.17 8.68
C ASN A 264 -4.03 7.90 9.49
N GLY A 265 -4.71 6.80 9.16
CA GLY A 265 -4.42 5.48 9.75
C GLY A 265 -3.03 4.96 9.39
N LEU A 266 -2.57 5.19 8.14
CA LEU A 266 -1.24 4.82 7.67
C LEU A 266 -0.12 5.57 8.39
N ALA A 267 -0.35 6.83 8.77
CA ALA A 267 0.62 7.63 9.53
C ALA A 267 0.86 7.12 10.96
N GLY A 268 0.02 6.20 11.45
CA GLY A 268 0.18 5.59 12.77
C GLY A 268 1.48 4.78 12.89
N PRO A 269 2.25 4.91 13.99
CA PRO A 269 3.51 4.18 14.17
C PRO A 269 3.42 2.66 14.02
N LEU A 270 2.29 2.07 14.44
CA LEU A 270 2.05 0.62 14.34
C LEU A 270 1.66 0.14 12.93
N HIS A 271 1.65 1.04 11.93
CA HIS A 271 1.29 0.69 10.56
C HIS A 271 2.34 1.18 9.54
N GLY A 272 2.60 2.48 9.45
CA GLY A 272 3.39 3.05 8.34
C GLY A 272 4.89 3.23 8.59
N LEU A 273 5.41 2.94 9.78
CA LEU A 273 6.82 3.25 10.14
C LEU A 273 7.79 2.08 10.00
N ALA A 274 7.32 0.87 9.69
CA ALA A 274 8.17 -0.33 9.66
C ALA A 274 9.40 -0.17 8.75
N ASN A 275 9.24 0.41 7.55
CA ASN A 275 10.34 0.72 6.64
C ASN A 275 11.41 1.61 7.31
N GLN A 276 10.99 2.72 7.91
CA GLN A 276 11.88 3.68 8.56
C GLN A 276 12.63 3.05 9.74
N GLU A 277 11.95 2.22 10.53
CA GLU A 277 12.56 1.51 11.65
C GLU A 277 13.60 0.48 11.18
N CYS A 278 13.32 -0.26 10.10
CA CYS A 278 14.26 -1.21 9.51
C CYS A 278 15.53 -0.51 9.02
N LEU A 279 15.38 0.55 8.23
CA LEU A 279 16.53 1.29 7.71
C LEU A 279 17.35 1.96 8.81
N LYS A 280 16.69 2.58 9.79
CA LYS A 280 17.37 3.18 10.94
C LYS A 280 18.20 2.14 11.69
N TRP A 281 17.63 0.96 11.95
CA TRP A 281 18.35 -0.12 12.62
C TRP A 281 19.56 -0.61 11.81
N LEU A 282 19.44 -0.71 10.48
CA LEU A 282 20.55 -1.08 9.59
C LEU A 282 21.67 -0.03 9.60
N LEU A 283 21.33 1.26 9.58
CA LEU A 283 22.30 2.35 9.65
C LEU A 283 23.03 2.39 11.00
N GLU A 284 22.31 2.19 12.10
CA GLU A 284 22.90 2.09 13.44
C GLU A 284 23.84 0.88 13.54
N LEU A 285 23.46 -0.25 12.95
CA LEU A 285 24.29 -1.45 12.89
C LEU A 285 25.56 -1.22 12.06
N GLN A 286 25.45 -0.66 10.85
CA GLN A 286 26.60 -0.32 10.01
C GLN A 286 27.54 0.65 10.73
N ALA A 287 27.00 1.67 11.41
CA ALA A 287 27.78 2.63 12.17
C ALA A 287 28.53 1.97 13.35
N ALA A 288 27.91 1.04 14.06
CA ALA A 288 28.52 0.32 15.17
C ALA A 288 29.71 -0.56 14.75
N PHE A 289 29.73 -1.02 13.50
CA PHE A 289 30.83 -1.81 12.93
C PHE A 289 31.79 -1.01 12.06
N HIS A 290 31.54 0.29 11.86
CA HIS A 290 32.28 1.14 10.92
C HIS A 290 32.35 0.55 9.50
N GLY A 291 31.24 -0.03 9.03
CA GLY A 291 31.13 -0.69 7.74
C GLY A 291 30.40 -2.03 7.83
N LEU A 292 30.64 -2.90 6.85
CA LEU A 292 30.02 -4.23 6.79
C LEU A 292 30.68 -5.20 7.78
N PRO A 293 29.96 -5.73 8.79
CA PRO A 293 30.51 -6.74 9.69
C PRO A 293 30.79 -8.06 8.98
N THR A 294 31.73 -8.83 9.52
CA THR A 294 31.85 -10.25 9.15
C THR A 294 30.66 -11.05 9.68
N ARG A 295 30.34 -12.19 9.03
CA ARG A 295 29.25 -13.08 9.47
C ARG A 295 29.32 -13.43 10.98
N PRO A 296 30.46 -13.85 11.55
CA PRO A 296 30.54 -14.16 12.99
C PRO A 296 30.27 -12.95 13.90
N GLN A 297 30.73 -11.76 13.50
CA GLN A 297 30.46 -10.52 14.24
C GLN A 297 28.97 -10.19 14.23
N LEU A 298 28.32 -10.31 13.07
CA LEU A 298 26.89 -10.07 12.95
C LEU A 298 26.08 -11.09 13.76
N GLU A 299 26.36 -12.40 13.64
CA GLU A 299 25.66 -13.44 14.38
C GLU A 299 25.72 -13.21 15.90
N LYS A 300 26.91 -12.83 16.42
CA LYS A 300 27.07 -12.44 17.82
C LYS A 300 26.23 -11.21 18.18
N TYR A 301 26.27 -10.16 17.36
CA TYR A 301 25.46 -8.95 17.58
C TYR A 301 23.96 -9.27 17.62
N LEU A 302 23.46 -10.07 16.68
CA LEU A 302 22.05 -10.46 16.61
C LEU A 302 21.63 -11.26 17.86
N LEU A 303 22.47 -12.18 18.33
CA LEU A 303 22.22 -12.93 19.57
C LEU A 303 22.19 -11.99 20.79
N ASP A 304 23.19 -11.12 20.94
CA ASP A 304 23.26 -10.16 22.04
C ASP A 304 22.04 -9.21 22.02
N TYR A 305 21.64 -8.74 20.83
CA TYR A 305 20.48 -7.88 20.63
C TYR A 305 19.17 -8.56 21.05
N LEU A 306 18.95 -9.82 20.63
CA LEU A 306 17.77 -10.60 21.00
C LEU A 306 17.76 -10.98 22.50
N ASN A 307 18.92 -11.25 23.09
CA ASN A 307 19.06 -11.52 24.53
C ASN A 307 18.74 -10.29 25.40
N SER A 308 18.86 -9.08 24.83
CA SER A 308 18.44 -7.84 25.47
C SER A 308 16.93 -7.54 25.39
N ASN A 309 16.12 -8.53 25.01
CA ASN A 309 14.66 -8.42 24.81
C ASN A 309 14.24 -7.38 23.75
N LYS A 310 15.14 -7.06 22.82
CA LYS A 310 14.82 -6.22 21.65
C LYS A 310 14.32 -7.08 20.50
N VAL A 311 13.49 -6.49 19.64
CA VAL A 311 12.98 -7.10 18.40
C VAL A 311 13.73 -6.49 17.22
N ILE A 312 14.02 -7.31 16.22
CA ILE A 312 14.63 -6.84 14.98
C ILE A 312 13.50 -6.47 14.02
N PRO A 313 13.40 -5.19 13.60
CA PRO A 313 12.33 -4.72 12.74
C PRO A 313 12.36 -5.43 11.38
N GLY A 314 11.18 -5.64 10.80
CA GLY A 314 11.03 -6.31 9.49
C GLY A 314 11.03 -7.85 9.54
N TYR A 315 11.24 -8.47 10.70
CA TYR A 315 11.23 -9.92 10.91
C TYR A 315 10.19 -10.34 11.95
N GLY A 316 9.59 -11.53 11.81
CA GLY A 316 8.66 -12.08 12.82
C GLY A 316 7.18 -12.03 12.47
N HIS A 317 6.81 -11.97 11.18
CA HIS A 317 5.43 -11.79 10.74
C HIS A 317 4.49 -12.92 11.21
N ALA A 318 3.31 -12.58 11.75
CA ALA A 318 2.41 -13.58 12.36
C ALA A 318 1.78 -14.56 11.34
N VAL A 319 1.46 -14.07 10.15
CA VAL A 319 0.70 -14.78 9.10
C VAL A 319 1.57 -15.62 8.17
N LEU A 320 2.54 -15.00 7.48
CA LEU A 320 3.37 -15.68 6.47
C LEU A 320 4.15 -16.86 7.07
N ARG A 321 4.51 -17.81 6.20
CA ARG A 321 5.39 -18.96 6.49
C ARG A 321 6.58 -19.05 5.53
N VAL A 322 6.62 -18.16 4.55
CA VAL A 322 7.69 -18.00 3.56
C VAL A 322 8.25 -16.58 3.63
N THR A 323 9.39 -16.35 2.97
CA THR A 323 9.91 -15.00 2.73
C THR A 323 8.88 -14.24 1.91
N ASP A 324 8.54 -13.03 2.33
CA ASP A 324 7.59 -12.18 1.60
C ASP A 324 8.07 -12.01 0.14
N PRO A 325 7.27 -12.40 -0.87
CA PRO A 325 7.64 -12.25 -2.28
C PRO A 325 7.99 -10.80 -2.67
N ARG A 326 7.45 -9.81 -1.95
CA ARG A 326 7.78 -8.40 -2.16
C ARG A 326 9.18 -8.03 -1.65
N PHE A 327 9.66 -8.71 -0.60
CA PHE A 327 11.07 -8.63 -0.18
C PHE A 327 11.95 -9.26 -1.25
N THR A 328 11.60 -10.47 -1.71
CA THR A 328 12.36 -11.19 -2.75
C THR A 328 12.47 -10.39 -4.04
N ALA A 329 11.39 -9.77 -4.51
CA ALA A 329 11.41 -8.93 -5.71
C ALA A 329 12.41 -7.76 -5.61
N GLN A 330 12.48 -7.09 -4.46
CA GLN A 330 13.45 -6.01 -4.24
C GLN A 330 14.87 -6.54 -4.02
N LEU A 331 15.02 -7.73 -3.43
CA LEU A 331 16.32 -8.37 -3.29
C LEU A 331 16.93 -8.69 -4.66
N GLU A 332 16.13 -9.23 -5.59
CA GLU A 332 16.59 -9.51 -6.96
C GLU A 332 16.90 -8.22 -7.73
N PHE A 333 16.08 -7.18 -7.59
CA PHE A 333 16.38 -5.86 -8.14
C PHE A 333 17.71 -5.30 -7.61
N GLY A 334 17.93 -5.38 -6.30
CA GLY A 334 19.15 -4.89 -5.66
C GLY A 334 20.40 -5.66 -6.09
N LYS A 335 20.30 -6.98 -6.29
CA LYS A 335 21.40 -7.80 -6.82
C LYS A 335 21.80 -7.39 -8.23
N ALA A 336 20.85 -6.98 -9.05
CA ALA A 336 21.10 -6.58 -10.43
C ALA A 336 21.74 -5.18 -10.53
N HIS A 337 21.26 -4.22 -9.73
CA HIS A 337 21.55 -2.80 -9.93
C HIS A 337 22.46 -2.16 -8.88
N MET A 338 22.46 -2.69 -7.66
CA MET A 338 23.25 -2.15 -6.55
C MET A 338 24.00 -3.24 -5.75
N PRO A 339 24.64 -4.23 -6.41
CA PRO A 339 25.29 -5.35 -5.72
C PRO A 339 26.45 -4.89 -4.83
N ASP A 340 27.03 -3.72 -5.12
CA ASP A 340 28.19 -3.19 -4.41
C ASP A 340 27.87 -2.29 -3.21
N ASP A 341 26.62 -1.87 -3.06
CA ASP A 341 26.17 -1.03 -1.96
C ASP A 341 26.31 -1.74 -0.60
N GLU A 342 26.97 -1.10 0.37
CA GLU A 342 27.25 -1.71 1.67
C GLU A 342 25.99 -1.98 2.50
N LEU A 343 24.98 -1.10 2.43
CA LEU A 343 23.73 -1.32 3.16
C LEU A 343 22.94 -2.47 2.56
N PHE A 344 22.98 -2.63 1.23
CA PHE A 344 22.37 -3.78 0.57
C PHE A 344 23.09 -5.10 0.88
N LYS A 345 24.43 -5.09 0.88
CA LYS A 345 25.24 -6.23 1.37
C LYS A 345 24.88 -6.57 2.81
N LEU A 346 24.66 -5.56 3.66
CA LEU A 346 24.25 -5.75 5.04
C LEU A 346 22.85 -6.36 5.16
N VAL A 347 21.86 -5.88 4.40
CA VAL A 347 20.51 -6.48 4.34
C VAL A 347 20.59 -7.95 3.97
N SER A 348 21.37 -8.28 2.94
CA SER A 348 21.57 -9.65 2.48
C SER A 348 22.21 -10.51 3.58
N LEU A 349 23.23 -10.00 4.26
CA LEU A 349 23.89 -10.71 5.36
C LEU A 349 22.95 -10.94 6.56
N VAL A 350 22.11 -9.96 6.92
CA VAL A 350 21.08 -10.10 7.95
C VAL A 350 20.06 -11.16 7.55
N TYR A 351 19.60 -11.15 6.29
CA TYR A 351 18.66 -12.14 5.77
C TYR A 351 19.22 -13.57 5.84
N GLU A 352 20.51 -13.77 5.61
CA GLU A 352 21.14 -15.08 5.72
C GLU A 352 21.38 -15.53 7.18
N CYS A 353 21.71 -14.60 8.09
CA CYS A 353 22.12 -14.93 9.46
C CYS A 353 20.95 -15.02 10.44
N LEU A 354 19.97 -14.13 10.31
CA LEU A 354 18.93 -13.94 11.33
C LEU A 354 17.89 -15.07 11.39
N PRO A 355 17.35 -15.59 10.27
CA PRO A 355 16.31 -16.60 10.35
C PRO A 355 16.72 -17.88 11.11
N PRO A 356 17.92 -18.46 10.88
CA PRO A 356 18.42 -19.58 11.68
C PRO A 356 18.54 -19.28 13.18
N ILE A 357 18.89 -18.05 13.55
CA ILE A 357 18.99 -17.61 14.95
C ILE A 357 17.60 -17.56 15.60
N LEU A 358 16.63 -16.95 14.91
CA LEU A 358 15.25 -16.85 15.39
C LEU A 358 14.58 -18.22 15.55
N MET A 359 14.83 -19.14 14.62
CA MET A 359 14.36 -20.53 14.72
C MET A 359 14.89 -21.23 15.97
N LYS A 360 16.19 -21.09 16.28
CA LYS A 360 16.80 -21.68 17.48
C LYS A 360 16.25 -21.09 18.78
N ASN A 361 15.88 -19.81 18.79
CA ASN A 361 15.31 -19.14 19.96
C ASN A 361 13.87 -19.59 20.26
N GLY A 362 13.13 -20.12 19.26
CA GLY A 362 11.79 -20.69 19.44
C GLY A 362 10.67 -19.70 19.82
N LYS A 363 10.99 -18.43 20.04
CA LYS A 363 10.03 -17.37 20.42
C LYS A 363 9.22 -16.82 19.23
N VAL A 364 9.70 -17.01 18.00
CA VAL A 364 9.10 -16.43 16.79
C VAL A 364 8.52 -17.54 15.94
N LYS A 365 7.23 -17.41 15.55
CA LYS A 365 6.53 -18.40 14.72
C LYS A 365 7.03 -18.43 13.26
N ASN A 366 7.33 -17.26 12.68
CA ASN A 366 7.94 -17.16 11.36
C ASN A 366 9.16 -16.22 11.41
N PRO A 367 10.38 -16.72 11.18
CA PRO A 367 11.62 -15.96 11.30
C PRO A 367 12.00 -15.18 10.03
N LEU A 368 11.13 -15.13 9.00
CA LEU A 368 11.45 -14.59 7.68
C LEU A 368 11.07 -13.10 7.54
N PRO A 369 11.74 -12.35 6.64
CA PRO A 369 11.51 -10.92 6.50
C PRO A 369 10.24 -10.59 5.71
N ASN A 370 9.75 -9.36 5.91
CA ASN A 370 8.75 -8.73 5.07
C ASN A 370 9.37 -7.66 4.15
N VAL A 371 8.55 -7.06 3.28
CA VAL A 371 8.95 -5.99 2.34
C VAL A 371 9.70 -4.80 2.98
N ASP A 372 9.40 -4.48 4.24
CA ASP A 372 9.95 -3.31 4.94
C ASP A 372 11.41 -3.50 5.36
N ALA A 373 11.89 -4.75 5.40
CA ALA A 373 13.28 -5.06 5.74
C ALA A 373 14.29 -4.64 4.67
N ILE A 374 13.85 -4.24 3.47
CA ILE A 374 14.71 -3.89 2.34
C ILE A 374 14.35 -2.56 1.65
N ASN A 375 13.06 -2.20 1.58
CA ASN A 375 12.61 -1.07 0.78
C ASN A 375 13.27 0.27 1.13
N GLY A 376 13.57 0.52 2.41
CA GLY A 376 14.27 1.71 2.84
C GLY A 376 15.69 1.82 2.28
N VAL A 377 16.42 0.70 2.24
CA VAL A 377 17.79 0.65 1.67
C VAL A 377 17.76 0.97 0.19
N MET A 378 16.77 0.47 -0.54
CA MET A 378 16.59 0.76 -1.97
C MET A 378 16.44 2.27 -2.20
N GLN A 379 15.52 2.93 -1.47
CA GLN A 379 15.32 4.38 -1.59
C GLN A 379 16.58 5.18 -1.20
N TYR A 380 17.26 4.74 -0.13
CA TYR A 380 18.44 5.42 0.39
C TYR A 380 19.62 5.40 -0.58
N HIS A 381 19.83 4.28 -1.27
CA HIS A 381 20.86 4.11 -2.29
C HIS A 381 20.71 5.14 -3.42
N TYR A 382 19.50 5.27 -3.95
CA TYR A 382 19.19 6.22 -5.02
C TYR A 382 19.01 7.67 -4.53
N GLY A 383 19.34 7.97 -3.28
CA GLY A 383 19.42 9.35 -2.80
C GLY A 383 18.12 9.95 -2.29
N VAL A 384 17.06 9.15 -2.12
CA VAL A 384 15.88 9.56 -1.35
C VAL A 384 16.15 9.18 0.10
N ARG A 385 16.82 10.05 0.85
CA ARG A 385 17.39 9.75 2.18
C ARG A 385 16.54 10.24 3.34
N GLU A 386 15.47 10.95 3.05
CA GLU A 386 14.57 11.57 4.01
C GLU A 386 13.51 10.57 4.44
N TYR A 387 13.88 9.70 5.40
CA TYR A 387 13.04 8.56 5.81
C TYR A 387 11.63 8.95 6.22
N GLU A 388 11.41 10.16 6.77
CA GLU A 388 10.08 10.68 7.11
C GLU A 388 9.13 10.78 5.91
N PHE A 389 9.66 10.79 4.68
CA PHE A 389 8.89 10.78 3.45
C PHE A 389 8.46 9.37 3.00
N TYR A 390 9.06 8.30 3.53
CA TYR A 390 8.83 6.95 3.03
C TYR A 390 7.38 6.48 3.21
N THR A 391 6.70 6.90 4.28
CA THR A 391 5.27 6.60 4.43
C THR A 391 4.41 7.34 3.40
N VAL A 392 4.85 8.49 2.86
CA VAL A 392 4.16 9.16 1.74
C VAL A 392 4.29 8.33 0.47
N LEU A 393 5.48 7.79 0.15
CA LEU A 393 5.66 6.84 -0.94
C LEU A 393 4.72 5.64 -0.78
N PHE A 394 4.64 5.09 0.43
CA PHE A 394 3.71 3.99 0.73
C PHE A 394 2.26 4.42 0.50
N GLY A 395 1.86 5.61 0.95
CA GLY A 395 0.53 6.15 0.72
C GLY A 395 0.17 6.29 -0.76
N ILE A 396 1.10 6.78 -1.59
CA ILE A 396 0.92 6.91 -3.04
C ILE A 396 0.62 5.54 -3.68
N GLY A 397 1.41 4.52 -3.36
CA GLY A 397 1.15 3.16 -3.85
C GLY A 397 -0.18 2.61 -3.30
N ARG A 398 -0.40 2.70 -1.99
CA ARG A 398 -1.54 2.10 -1.30
C ARG A 398 -2.89 2.61 -1.81
N ILE A 399 -2.98 3.88 -2.20
CA ILE A 399 -4.24 4.46 -2.69
C ILE A 399 -4.74 3.75 -3.96
N LEU A 400 -3.87 3.12 -4.77
CA LEU A 400 -4.26 2.28 -5.91
C LEU A 400 -5.19 1.13 -5.49
N GLY A 401 -4.85 0.44 -4.40
CA GLY A 401 -5.70 -0.56 -3.78
C GLY A 401 -6.96 0.07 -3.17
N LEU A 402 -6.81 1.13 -2.37
CA LEU A 402 -7.93 1.77 -1.66
C LEU A 402 -9.06 2.19 -2.60
N THR A 403 -8.72 2.83 -3.74
CA THR A 403 -9.71 3.26 -4.73
C THR A 403 -10.34 2.08 -5.45
N SER A 404 -9.56 1.03 -5.75
CA SER A 404 -10.08 -0.22 -6.31
C SER A 404 -11.11 -0.87 -5.39
N HIS A 405 -10.83 -0.96 -4.08
CA HIS A 405 -11.81 -1.44 -3.09
C HIS A 405 -13.05 -0.54 -3.02
N ALA A 406 -12.89 0.79 -3.10
CA ALA A 406 -14.00 1.74 -3.03
C ALA A 406 -14.95 1.62 -4.23
N VAL A 407 -14.42 1.55 -5.46
CA VAL A 407 -15.20 1.35 -6.68
C VAL A 407 -16.00 0.05 -6.60
N TRP A 408 -15.34 -1.06 -6.26
CA TRP A 408 -16.00 -2.36 -6.16
C TRP A 408 -17.00 -2.44 -5.01
N ALA A 409 -16.76 -1.78 -3.88
CA ALA A 409 -17.73 -1.69 -2.80
C ALA A 409 -19.04 -1.02 -3.26
N ARG A 410 -18.98 -0.01 -4.14
CA ARG A 410 -20.17 0.61 -4.74
C ARG A 410 -20.76 -0.23 -5.86
N ALA A 411 -19.94 -0.84 -6.70
CA ALA A 411 -20.42 -1.69 -7.80
C ALA A 411 -21.22 -2.89 -7.27
N LEU A 412 -20.80 -3.44 -6.13
CA LEU A 412 -21.46 -4.56 -5.44
C LEU A 412 -22.52 -4.10 -4.44
N GLY A 413 -22.77 -2.79 -4.32
CA GLY A 413 -23.82 -2.23 -3.46
C GLY A 413 -23.63 -2.51 -1.97
N LYS A 414 -22.38 -2.64 -1.51
CA LYS A 414 -22.05 -2.94 -0.11
C LYS A 414 -22.71 -1.93 0.85
N PRO A 415 -23.26 -2.40 1.98
CA PRO A 415 -23.93 -1.54 2.96
C PRO A 415 -22.93 -0.73 3.79
N ILE A 416 -23.46 0.15 4.64
CA ILE A 416 -22.72 0.78 5.72
C ILE A 416 -22.14 -0.28 6.67
N GLU A 417 -20.89 -0.12 7.07
CA GLU A 417 -20.27 -0.94 8.12
C GLU A 417 -20.73 -0.43 9.49
N ARG A 418 -21.32 -1.32 10.30
CA ARG A 418 -21.94 -0.93 11.58
C ARG A 418 -21.87 -2.06 12.62
N PRO A 419 -20.66 -2.41 13.12
CA PRO A 419 -20.50 -3.40 14.17
C PRO A 419 -21.16 -2.93 15.48
N LYS A 420 -21.48 -3.88 16.37
CA LYS A 420 -22.02 -3.61 17.70
C LYS A 420 -20.88 -3.55 18.72
N SER A 421 -20.86 -2.53 19.58
CA SER A 421 -20.00 -2.50 20.76
C SER A 421 -20.67 -3.18 21.96
N LEU A 422 -19.85 -3.73 22.85
CA LEU A 422 -20.29 -4.36 24.10
C LEU A 422 -19.49 -3.75 25.26
N THR A 423 -20.14 -3.57 26.41
CA THR A 423 -19.42 -3.19 27.64
C THR A 423 -18.87 -4.43 28.34
N THR A 424 -17.85 -4.27 29.18
CA THR A 424 -17.32 -5.36 30.02
C THR A 424 -18.43 -6.01 30.85
N ARG A 425 -19.34 -5.21 31.43
CA ARG A 425 -20.47 -5.72 32.20
C ARG A 425 -21.38 -6.63 31.38
N MET A 426 -21.68 -6.25 30.14
CA MET A 426 -22.49 -7.10 29.25
C MET A 426 -21.81 -8.44 28.98
N LEU A 427 -20.48 -8.46 28.83
CA LEU A 427 -19.73 -9.69 28.63
C LEU A 427 -19.73 -10.56 29.88
N GLU A 428 -19.56 -9.97 31.08
CA GLU A 428 -19.67 -10.68 32.35
C GLU A 428 -21.05 -11.32 32.53
N ASP A 429 -22.11 -10.59 32.21
CA ASP A 429 -23.49 -11.08 32.28
C ASP A 429 -23.72 -12.22 31.27
N MET A 430 -23.18 -12.12 30.05
CA MET A 430 -23.25 -13.20 29.04
C MET A 430 -22.54 -14.48 29.50
N VAL A 431 -21.34 -14.36 30.06
CA VAL A 431 -20.56 -15.51 30.55
C VAL A 431 -21.23 -16.15 31.77
N SER A 432 -21.82 -15.34 32.67
CA SER A 432 -22.51 -15.85 33.86
C SER A 432 -23.83 -16.55 33.53
N ALA A 433 -24.42 -16.26 32.38
CA ALA A 433 -25.66 -16.87 31.91
C ALA A 433 -25.46 -18.11 31.02
N SER A 434 -24.20 -18.41 30.67
CA SER A 434 -23.78 -19.58 29.86
C SER A 434 -23.46 -20.76 30.76
#